data_AF-A0A2A5T3M0-F1
#
_entry.id   AF-A0A2A5T3M0-F1
#
_cell.length_a   1.000
_cell.length_b   1.000
_cell.length_c   1.000
_cell.angle_alpha   90.00
_cell.angle_beta   90.00
_cell.angle_gamma   90.00
#
_symmetry.space_group_name_H-M   'P 1'
#
loop_
_entity.id
_entity.type
_entity.pdbx_description
1 polymer ?
#
loop_
_entity_poly.entity_id
_entity_poly.type
_entity_poly.pdbx_seq_one_letter_code
_entity_poly.pdbx_strand_id
1 'polypeptide(L)'
;MHGVLVPLCSYLTHRQARPTGIAFVDLSKLQLCHNLHILRYQVFKGIAKRGQGTMGWFYSFKLHLIINNKGGIMSVKLTWMIKSLYRKWLTSFVGVYTGIKVISLLH
;
A
#
# COMPACT_ATOMS: atom_id res chain seq x y z
N MET A 1 -2.79 -0.01 18.76
CA MET A 1 -1.44 0.59 18.73
C MET A 1 -0.99 0.74 17.28
N HIS A 2 -1.10 1.95 16.72
CA HIS A 2 -0.74 2.29 15.32
C HIS A 2 0.69 2.87 15.20
N GLY A 3 1.52 2.68 16.22
CA GLY A 3 2.72 3.50 16.47
C GLY A 3 3.77 3.52 15.36
N VAL A 4 3.87 2.49 14.52
CA VAL A 4 4.85 2.43 13.41
C VAL A 4 4.21 2.80 12.07
N LEU A 5 2.91 2.54 11.92
CA LEU A 5 2.17 2.85 10.69
C LEU A 5 1.94 4.34 10.52
N VAL A 6 1.63 5.04 11.61
CA VAL A 6 1.41 6.49 11.62
C VAL A 6 2.67 7.25 11.16
N PRO A 7 3.86 7.02 11.73
CA PRO A 7 5.08 7.70 11.27
C PRO A 7 5.48 7.27 9.87
N LEU A 8 5.26 6.00 9.47
CA LEU A 8 5.53 5.56 8.11
C LEU A 8 4.64 6.30 7.10
N CYS A 9 3.33 6.34 7.33
CA CYS A 9 2.39 7.06 6.47
C CYS A 9 2.69 8.57 6.46
N SER A 10 3.02 9.15 7.61
CA SER A 10 3.40 10.56 7.74
C SER A 10 4.65 10.87 6.92
N TYR A 11 5.71 10.06 7.04
CA TYR A 11 6.94 10.21 6.29
C TYR A 11 6.73 10.09 4.77
N LEU A 12 5.96 9.09 4.34
CA LEU A 12 5.68 8.88 2.92
C LEU A 12 4.80 9.98 2.33
N THR A 13 3.86 10.51 3.12
CA THR A 13 3.03 11.67 2.73
C THR A 13 3.86 12.95 2.71
N HIS A 14 4.84 13.08 3.61
CA HIS A 14 5.72 14.23 3.65
C HIS A 14 6.69 14.28 2.45
N ARG A 15 7.13 13.13 1.95
CA ARG A 15 7.99 13.02 0.75
C ARG A 15 7.21 13.07 -0.58
N GLN A 16 6.03 13.67 -0.61
CA GLN A 16 5.26 13.78 -1.84
C GLN A 16 6.00 14.65 -2.88
N ALA A 17 6.23 14.07 -4.05
CA ALA A 17 6.81 14.71 -5.20
C ALA A 17 5.73 15.31 -6.10
N ARG A 18 6.14 16.25 -6.95
CA ARG A 18 5.22 16.88 -7.90
C ARG A 18 4.70 15.87 -8.93
N PRO A 19 3.41 15.96 -9.30
CA PRO A 19 2.86 15.21 -10.41
C PRO A 19 3.64 15.54 -11.69
N THR A 20 4.12 14.50 -12.37
CA THR A 20 4.63 14.60 -13.74
C THR A 20 3.60 13.95 -14.64
N GLY A 21 3.50 14.35 -15.91
CA GLY A 21 2.46 13.87 -16.85
C GLY A 21 2.37 12.34 -17.05
N ILE A 22 3.24 11.55 -16.42
CA ILE A 22 3.17 10.09 -16.34
C ILE A 22 3.28 9.66 -14.88
N ALA A 23 2.37 8.78 -14.45
CA ALA A 23 2.37 8.17 -13.13
C ALA A 23 2.28 6.64 -13.21
N PHE A 24 3.09 5.96 -12.41
CA PHE A 24 3.12 4.53 -12.22
C PHE A 24 2.35 4.16 -10.97
N VAL A 25 1.49 3.15 -11.06
CA VAL A 25 0.77 2.60 -9.91
C VAL A 25 1.31 1.21 -9.62
N ASP A 26 1.73 1.01 -8.37
CA ASP A 26 2.19 -0.28 -7.86
C ASP A 26 1.33 -0.74 -6.67
N LEU A 27 1.15 -2.06 -6.56
CA LEU A 27 0.45 -2.73 -5.47
C LEU A 27 1.39 -3.73 -4.79
N SER A 28 2.16 -3.25 -3.82
CA SER A 28 3.08 -4.08 -3.06
C SER A 28 2.41 -4.70 -1.83
N LYS A 29 2.65 -6.00 -1.59
CA LYS A 29 2.23 -6.68 -0.34
C LYS A 29 3.32 -6.49 0.71
N LEU A 30 3.00 -5.76 1.78
CA LEU A 30 3.91 -5.59 2.92
C LEU A 30 3.63 -6.71 3.94
N GLN A 31 4.53 -7.69 4.02
CA GLN A 31 4.47 -8.73 5.04
C GLN A 31 5.08 -8.21 6.34
N LEU A 32 4.28 -8.12 7.40
CA LEU A 32 4.73 -7.55 8.67
C LEU A 32 5.21 -8.59 9.67
N CYS A 33 4.65 -9.79 9.62
CA CYS A 33 4.96 -10.83 10.60
C CYS A 33 5.24 -12.16 9.91
N HIS A 34 6.36 -12.78 10.27
CA HIS A 34 6.68 -14.16 9.98
C HIS A 34 5.95 -15.09 10.96
N ASN A 35 5.59 -16.28 10.47
CA ASN A 35 4.67 -17.22 11.12
C ASN A 35 5.05 -17.55 12.57
N LEU A 36 6.35 -17.57 12.88
CA LEU A 36 6.91 -17.85 14.20
C LEU A 36 6.56 -16.81 15.28
N HIS A 37 6.35 -15.54 14.91
CA HIS A 37 6.13 -14.44 15.86
C HIS A 37 4.67 -14.00 15.99
N ILE A 38 3.75 -14.63 15.26
CA ILE A 38 2.35 -14.18 15.19
C ILE A 38 1.60 -14.36 16.50
N LEU A 39 1.94 -15.39 17.28
CA LEU A 39 1.32 -15.61 18.59
C LEU A 39 1.68 -14.51 19.59
N ARG A 40 2.84 -13.86 19.44
CA ARG A 40 3.30 -12.75 20.29
C ARG A 40 2.90 -11.38 19.74
N TYR A 41 2.80 -11.23 18.42
CA TYR A 41 2.38 -9.99 17.74
C TYR A 41 0.85 -9.80 17.80
N GLN A 42 0.35 -9.35 18.95
CA GLN A 42 -1.06 -8.98 19.11
C GLN A 42 -1.38 -7.58 18.56
N VAL A 43 -0.38 -6.76 18.24
CA VAL A 43 -0.52 -5.36 17.80
C VAL A 43 -1.39 -5.22 16.54
N PHE A 44 -1.38 -6.22 15.66
CA PHE A 44 -2.15 -6.24 14.42
C PHE A 44 -3.33 -7.21 14.45
N LYS A 45 -3.58 -7.87 15.59
CA LYS A 45 -4.70 -8.79 15.78
C LYS A 45 -6.02 -8.00 15.67
N GLY A 46 -6.84 -8.31 14.67
CA GLY A 46 -8.09 -7.61 14.38
C GLY A 46 -7.97 -6.42 13.42
N ILE A 47 -6.75 -5.95 13.12
CA ILE A 47 -6.49 -4.85 12.17
C ILE A 47 -6.06 -5.41 10.80
N ALA A 48 -5.12 -6.36 10.80
CA ALA A 48 -4.66 -7.04 9.59
C ALA A 48 -5.40 -8.36 9.41
N LYS A 49 -5.85 -8.66 8.17
CA LYS A 49 -6.34 -10.01 7.87
C LYS A 49 -5.16 -10.99 7.78
N ARG A 50 -5.36 -12.18 8.36
CA ARG A 50 -4.40 -13.27 8.27
C ARG A 50 -4.50 -13.91 6.90
N GLY A 51 -3.39 -14.00 6.18
CA GLY A 51 -3.27 -14.81 4.96
C GLY A 51 -2.70 -16.18 5.31
N GLN A 52 -3.15 -17.23 4.63
CA GLN A 52 -2.53 -18.56 4.71
C GLN A 52 -1.64 -18.75 3.48
N GLY A 53 -0.38 -19.10 3.69
CA GLY A 53 0.56 -19.49 2.64
C GLY A 53 1.07 -20.90 2.87
N THR A 54 1.86 -21.41 1.94
CA THR A 54 2.49 -22.74 1.99
C THR A 54 3.34 -22.96 3.25
N MET A 55 3.94 -21.90 3.79
CA MET A 55 4.76 -21.98 5.01
C MET A 55 3.98 -21.68 6.30
N GLY A 56 2.67 -21.37 6.22
CA GLY A 56 1.79 -21.08 7.36
C GLY A 56 1.07 -19.73 7.29
N TRP A 57 0.52 -19.28 8.42
CA TRP A 57 -0.28 -18.06 8.52
C TRP A 57 0.60 -16.82 8.63
N PHE A 58 0.31 -15.72 7.93
CA PHE A 58 1.02 -14.44 8.02
C PHE A 58 0.06 -13.24 8.13
N TYR A 59 0.56 -12.10 8.64
CA TYR A 59 -0.13 -10.82 8.56
C TYR A 59 0.49 -9.96 7.45
N SER A 60 -0.36 -9.45 6.55
CA SER A 60 0.08 -8.59 5.46
C SER A 60 -0.85 -7.40 5.24
N PHE A 61 -0.27 -6.32 4.75
CA PHE A 61 -0.98 -5.14 4.26
C PHE A 61 -0.74 -4.97 2.76
N LYS A 62 -1.69 -4.30 2.10
CA LYS A 62 -1.52 -3.88 0.72
C LYS A 62 -1.16 -2.40 0.69
N LEU A 63 0.00 -2.10 0.13
CA LEU A 63 0.46 -0.74 -0.11
C LEU A 63 0.14 -0.38 -1.56
N HIS A 64 -0.71 0.64 -1.73
CA HIS A 64 -0.98 1.23 -3.03
C HIS A 64 -0.08 2.46 -3.16
N LEU A 65 0.82 2.44 -4.13
CA LEU A 65 1.80 3.49 -4.35
C LEU A 65 1.60 4.10 -5.74
N ILE A 66 1.60 5.43 -5.82
CA ILE A 66 1.67 6.19 -7.08
C ILE A 66 3.03 6.86 -7.13
N ILE A 67 3.79 6.62 -8.18
CA ILE A 67 5.13 7.16 -8.39
C ILE A 67 5.16 7.91 -9.71
N ASN A 68 5.81 9.06 -9.78
CA ASN A 68 6.07 9.71 -11.05
C ASN A 68 7.17 8.97 -11.84
N ASN A 69 7.35 9.35 -13.10
CA ASN A 69 8.41 8.79 -13.96
C ASN A 69 9.85 9.10 -13.52
N LYS A 70 10.06 9.96 -12.52
CA LYS A 70 11.35 10.28 -11.92
C LYS A 70 11.60 9.53 -10.60
N GLY A 71 10.72 8.60 -10.21
CA GLY A 71 10.83 7.85 -8.96
C GLY A 71 10.32 8.58 -7.71
N GLY A 72 9.69 9.75 -7.87
CA GLY A 72 9.09 10.52 -6.79
C GLY A 72 7.70 10.01 -6.43
N ILE A 73 7.44 9.84 -5.13
CA ILE A 73 6.16 9.33 -4.62
C ILE A 73 5.11 10.43 -4.75
N MET A 74 4.02 10.18 -5.47
CA MET A 74 2.91 11.13 -5.60
C MET A 74 1.82 10.89 -4.56
N SER A 75 1.51 9.63 -4.26
CA SER A 75 0.49 9.28 -3.27
C SER A 75 0.71 7.87 -2.74
N VAL A 76 0.39 7.69 -1.46
CA VAL A 76 0.48 6.40 -0.78
C VAL A 76 -0.84 6.13 -0.07
N LYS A 77 -1.37 4.92 -0.25
CA LYS A 77 -2.50 4.43 0.55
C LYS A 77 -2.22 3.04 1.06
N LEU A 78 -2.27 2.88 2.37
CA LEU A 78 -2.22 1.58 2.99
C LEU A 78 -3.63 1.03 3.17
N THR A 79 -3.85 -0.21 2.78
CA THR A 79 -5.12 -0.92 3.00
C THR A 79 -4.91 -2.26 3.69
N TRP A 80 -5.83 -2.58 4.58
CA TRP A 80 -5.78 -3.76 5.46
C TRP A 80 -6.47 -5.00 4.85
N MET A 81 -7.13 -4.85 3.70
CA MET A 81 -8.02 -5.86 3.14
C MET A 81 -7.46 -6.58 1.90
N ILE A 82 -7.72 -7.89 1.83
CA ILE A 82 -7.38 -8.77 0.70
C ILE A 82 -8.24 -8.49 -0.55
N LYS A 83 -9.44 -7.92 -0.42
CA LYS A 83 -10.26 -7.47 -1.57
C LYS A 83 -9.72 -6.14 -2.13
N SER A 84 -8.57 -6.21 -2.80
CA SER A 84 -8.08 -5.12 -3.64
C SER A 84 -8.98 -5.03 -4.85
N LEU A 85 -9.97 -4.14 -4.82
CA LEU A 85 -10.58 -3.67 -6.06
C LEU A 85 -9.71 -2.51 -6.54
N TYR A 86 -8.56 -2.85 -7.14
CA TYR A 86 -7.68 -1.93 -7.84
C TYR A 86 -8.47 -0.93 -8.69
N ARG A 87 -9.53 -1.42 -9.37
CA ARG A 87 -10.50 -0.59 -10.11
C ARG A 87 -11.18 0.49 -9.27
N LYS A 88 -11.68 0.19 -8.06
CA LYS A 88 -12.35 1.18 -7.19
C LYS A 88 -11.40 2.26 -6.70
N TRP A 89 -10.14 1.87 -6.50
CA TRP A 89 -9.09 2.78 -6.09
C TRP A 89 -8.69 3.68 -7.27
N LEU A 90 -8.44 3.12 -8.45
CA LEU A 90 -8.19 3.87 -9.67
C LEU A 90 -9.29 4.90 -9.94
N THR A 91 -10.57 4.52 -9.87
CA THR A 91 -11.69 5.45 -10.06
C THR A 91 -11.72 6.59 -9.04
N SER A 92 -11.14 6.39 -7.83
CA SER A 92 -11.02 7.47 -6.83
C SER A 92 -9.91 8.48 -7.17
N PHE A 93 -8.93 8.08 -7.99
CA PHE A 93 -7.78 8.91 -8.38
C PHE A 93 -7.87 9.46 -9.80
N VAL A 94 -8.65 8.83 -10.69
CA VAL A 94 -8.86 9.28 -12.07
C VAL A 94 -9.38 10.72 -12.12
N GLY A 95 -10.15 11.17 -11.12
CA GLY A 95 -10.59 12.57 -11.02
C GLY A 95 -9.56 13.57 -10.49
N VAL A 96 -8.51 13.11 -9.79
CA VAL A 96 -7.48 13.98 -9.16
C VAL A 96 -6.32 14.25 -10.12
N TYR A 97 -6.04 13.32 -11.02
CA TYR A 97 -4.92 13.38 -11.97
C TYR A 97 -5.39 13.54 -13.41
N THR A 98 -6.42 14.35 -13.64
CA THR A 98 -6.93 14.67 -14.98
C THR A 98 -5.82 15.31 -15.80
N GLY A 99 -5.26 14.56 -16.76
CA GLY A 99 -4.12 14.96 -17.59
C GLY A 99 -2.81 14.18 -17.35
N ILE A 100 -2.79 13.25 -16.40
CA ILE A 100 -1.63 12.36 -16.17
C ILE A 100 -1.91 10.99 -16.77
N LYS A 101 -0.98 10.49 -17.58
CA LYS A 101 -1.04 9.14 -18.14
C LYS A 101 -0.67 8.13 -17.05
N VAL A 102 -1.65 7.38 -16.58
CA VAL A 102 -1.46 6.36 -15.53
C VAL A 102 -1.08 5.02 -16.15
N ILE A 103 0.07 4.48 -15.76
CA ILE A 103 0.57 3.16 -16.18
C ILE A 103 0.50 2.24 -14.96
N SER A 104 -0.22 1.12 -15.10
CA SER A 104 -0.40 0.15 -14.02
C SER A 104 0.70 -0.91 -14.10
N LEU A 105 1.54 -1.04 -13.08
CA LEU A 105 2.46 -2.16 -12.90
C LEU A 105 1.80 -3.15 -11.95
N LEU A 106 1.12 -4.15 -12.49
CA LEU A 106 0.67 -5.32 -11.75
C LEU A 106 1.73 -6.40 -11.91
N HIS A 107 2.47 -6.67 -10.84
CA HIS A 107 3.33 -7.85 -10.72
C HIS A 107 2.60 -8.99 -9.98
#